data_AF-A0A372QRA0-F1
#
_entry.id   AF-A0A372QRA0-F1
#
_cell.length_a   1.000
_cell.length_b   1.000
_cell.length_c   1.000
_cell.angle_alpha   90.00
_cell.angle_beta   90.00
_cell.angle_gamma   90.00
#
_symmetry.space_group_name_H-M   'P 1'
#
loop_
_entity.id
_entity.type
_entity.pdbx_description
1 polymer ?
#
loop_
_entity_poly.entity_id
_entity_poly.type
_entity_poly.pdbx_seq_one_letter_code
_entity_poly.pdbx_strand_id
1 'polypeptide(L)'
;MGNEISNARKKLELEYEARKRDTDLRAEESKNNYILEIRKADMEHQHKIAELMAQMRQTKLQSGKELLLSYLEIMNTIIQQNSTVFQSVEPLLKQLQNDKLSDSMKGSIERACDKALNGYMDTQQLLDYSKKQIIELQLKQDDEFERLLGFAVERKVITSDDKLHLLEE
;
A
#
# COMPACT_ATOMS: atom_id res chain seq x y z
N MET A 1 4.05 87.10 11.96
CA MET A 1 4.05 86.17 13.11
C MET A 1 2.89 85.15 13.13
N GLY A 2 1.69 85.42 12.58
CA GLY A 2 0.59 84.42 12.56
C GLY A 2 0.77 83.23 11.60
N ASN A 3 1.36 83.45 10.41
CA ASN A 3 1.53 82.41 9.38
C ASN A 3 2.61 81.37 9.70
N GLU A 4 3.66 81.74 10.41
CA GLU A 4 4.78 80.83 10.73
C GLU A 4 4.39 79.78 11.78
N ILE A 5 3.58 80.17 12.77
CA ILE A 5 3.04 79.27 13.80
C ILE A 5 2.04 78.27 13.19
N SER A 6 1.20 78.74 12.26
CA SER A 6 0.25 77.88 11.54
C SER A 6 0.96 76.86 10.64
N ASN A 7 2.01 77.28 9.93
CA ASN A 7 2.81 76.38 9.08
C ASN A 7 3.61 75.37 9.91
N ALA A 8 4.15 75.79 11.06
CA ALA A 8 4.85 74.88 11.99
C ALA A 8 3.90 73.81 12.56
N ARG A 9 2.67 74.18 12.96
CA ARG A 9 1.66 73.22 13.42
C ARG A 9 1.24 72.23 12.33
N LYS A 10 0.98 72.73 11.12
CA LYS A 10 0.60 71.87 9.98
C LYS A 10 1.71 70.89 9.58
N LYS A 11 2.98 71.32 9.66
CA LYS A 11 4.13 70.43 9.42
C LYS A 11 4.23 69.34 10.48
N LEU A 12 4.02 69.67 11.75
CA LEU A 12 4.07 68.72 12.86
C LEU A 12 2.94 67.69 12.79
N GLU A 13 1.75 68.12 12.37
CA GLU A 13 0.59 67.25 12.15
C GLU A 13 0.82 66.28 10.98
N LEU A 14 1.38 66.76 9.87
CA LEU A 14 1.76 65.91 8.73
C LEU A 14 2.86 64.89 9.08
N GLU A 15 3.86 65.30 9.87
CA GLU A 15 4.91 64.38 10.36
C GLU A 15 4.32 63.32 11.31
N TYR A 16 3.37 63.69 12.16
CA TYR A 16 2.67 62.75 13.03
C TYR A 16 1.82 61.75 12.23
N GLU A 17 1.04 62.23 11.25
CA GLU A 17 0.25 61.37 10.36
C GLU A 17 1.11 60.43 9.51
N ALA A 18 2.26 60.91 9.03
CA ALA A 18 3.21 60.08 8.28
C ALA A 18 3.80 58.97 9.16
N ARG A 19 4.20 59.29 10.40
CA ARG A 19 4.68 58.30 11.37
C ARG A 19 3.60 57.29 11.77
N LYS A 20 2.37 57.76 11.96
CA LYS A 20 1.23 56.89 12.27
C LYS A 20 0.98 55.91 11.12
N ARG A 21 0.93 56.40 9.87
CA ARG A 21 0.79 55.55 8.68
C ARG A 21 1.93 54.54 8.52
N ASP A 22 3.18 54.95 8.76
CA ASP A 22 4.33 54.03 8.71
C ASP A 22 4.22 52.94 9.78
N THR A 23 3.72 53.29 10.97
CA THR A 23 3.50 52.32 12.06
C THR A 23 2.36 51.34 11.72
N ASP A 24 1.26 51.86 11.16
CA ASP A 24 0.11 51.04 10.75
C ASP A 24 0.49 50.08 9.61
N LEU A 25 1.26 50.56 8.62
CA LEU A 25 1.78 49.75 7.51
C LEU A 25 2.67 48.62 8.01
N ARG A 26 3.60 48.89 8.94
CA ARG A 26 4.46 47.84 9.52
C ARG A 26 3.67 46.82 10.33
N ALA A 27 2.63 47.25 11.04
CA ALA A 27 1.76 46.33 11.76
C ALA A 27 0.98 45.41 10.80
N GLU A 28 0.52 45.95 9.67
CA GLU A 28 -0.19 45.20 8.63
C GLU A 28 0.76 44.22 7.89
N GLU A 29 1.99 44.66 7.57
CA GLU A 29 3.04 43.78 7.02
C GLU A 29 3.39 42.64 7.98
N SER A 30 3.54 42.91 9.28
CA SER A 30 3.81 41.89 10.28
C SER A 30 2.69 40.85 10.37
N LYS A 31 1.43 41.30 10.33
CA LYS A 31 0.25 40.42 10.31
C LYS A 31 0.21 39.57 9.04
N ASN A 32 0.49 40.17 7.88
CA ASN A 32 0.53 39.45 6.61
C ASN A 32 1.65 38.41 6.57
N ASN A 33 2.85 38.74 7.07
CA ASN A 33 3.96 37.81 7.17
C ASN A 33 3.64 36.62 8.09
N TYR A 34 3.01 36.86 9.24
CA TYR A 34 2.57 35.80 10.14
C TYR A 34 1.56 34.85 9.47
N ILE A 35 0.59 35.40 8.73
CA ILE A 35 -0.38 34.59 7.96
C ILE A 35 0.32 33.78 6.86
N LEU A 36 1.31 34.37 6.18
CA LEU A 36 2.08 33.69 5.15
C LEU A 36 2.92 32.54 5.73
N GLU A 37 3.51 32.71 6.91
CA GLU A 37 4.24 31.64 7.59
C GLU A 37 3.33 30.46 7.97
N ILE A 38 2.14 30.74 8.51
CA ILE A 38 1.14 29.69 8.81
C ILE A 38 0.78 28.94 7.52
N ARG A 39 0.44 29.66 6.45
CA ARG A 39 0.10 29.02 5.17
C ARG A 39 1.25 28.21 4.59
N LYS A 40 2.49 28.67 4.74
CA LYS A 40 3.66 27.93 4.29
C LYS A 40 3.83 26.63 5.06
N ALA A 41 3.67 26.67 6.38
CA ALA A 41 3.70 25.48 7.23
C ALA A 41 2.58 24.50 6.88
N ASP A 42 1.37 24.99 6.62
CA ASP A 42 0.23 24.17 6.19
C ASP A 42 0.50 23.51 4.83
N MET A 43 1.00 24.25 3.85
CA MET A 43 1.37 23.69 2.54
C MET A 43 2.48 22.64 2.65
N GLU A 44 3.48 22.87 3.50
CA GLU A 44 4.58 21.92 3.72
C GLU A 44 4.09 20.64 4.41
N HIS A 45 3.15 20.77 5.34
CA HIS A 45 2.47 19.63 5.95
C HIS A 45 1.66 18.83 4.92
N GLN A 46 0.84 19.51 4.11
CA GLN A 46 0.06 18.88 3.03
C GLN A 46 0.95 18.19 2.00
N HIS A 47 2.08 18.82 1.64
CA HIS A 47 3.06 18.21 0.76
C HIS A 47 3.65 16.94 1.37
N LYS A 48 3.97 16.95 2.67
CA LYS A 48 4.49 15.76 3.36
C LYS A 48 3.49 14.62 3.42
N ILE A 49 2.20 14.94 3.61
CA ILE A 49 1.12 13.95 3.56
C ILE A 49 1.04 13.35 2.15
N ALA A 50 1.07 14.17 1.09
CA ALA A 50 1.08 13.70 -0.29
C ALA A 50 2.27 12.79 -0.60
N GLU A 51 3.47 13.12 -0.13
CA GLU A 51 4.65 12.25 -0.26
C GLU A 51 4.45 10.91 0.45
N LEU A 52 3.96 10.92 1.69
CA LEU A 52 3.69 9.70 2.46
C LEU A 52 2.63 8.84 1.78
N MET A 53 1.57 9.45 1.24
CA MET A 53 0.55 8.75 0.46
C MET A 53 1.13 8.10 -0.80
N ALA A 54 1.99 8.83 -1.54
CA ALA A 54 2.67 8.28 -2.71
C ALA A 54 3.58 7.10 -2.36
N GLN A 55 4.33 7.21 -1.25
CA GLN A 55 5.16 6.12 -0.74
C GLN A 55 4.33 4.90 -0.34
N MET A 56 3.22 5.09 0.39
CA MET A 56 2.32 3.99 0.76
C MET A 56 1.71 3.29 -0.46
N ARG A 57 1.29 4.06 -1.48
CA ARG A 57 0.80 3.50 -2.76
C ARG A 57 1.89 2.68 -3.47
N GLN A 58 3.12 3.20 -3.53
CA GLN A 58 4.25 2.49 -4.11
C GLN A 58 4.55 1.19 -3.35
N THR A 59 4.53 1.21 -2.01
CA THR A 59 4.71 0.03 -1.18
C THR A 59 3.60 -0.99 -1.41
N LYS A 60 2.32 -0.59 -1.45
CA LYS A 60 1.19 -1.49 -1.77
C LYS A 60 1.41 -2.20 -3.11
N LEU A 61 1.81 -1.45 -4.15
CA LEU A 61 2.10 -2.00 -5.46
C LEU A 61 3.29 -2.99 -5.45
N GLN A 62 4.36 -2.66 -4.71
CA GLN A 62 5.53 -3.52 -4.56
C GLN A 62 5.17 -4.83 -3.84
N SER A 63 4.44 -4.75 -2.72
CA SER A 63 3.96 -5.91 -1.98
C SER A 63 3.03 -6.78 -2.81
N GLY A 64 2.18 -6.19 -3.67
CA GLY A 64 1.37 -6.92 -4.63
C GLY A 64 2.20 -7.72 -5.65
N LYS A 65 3.32 -7.16 -6.14
CA LYS A 65 4.25 -7.87 -7.04
C LYS A 65 4.97 -9.02 -6.34
N GLU A 66 5.43 -8.80 -5.11
CA GLU A 66 6.05 -9.85 -4.30
C GLU A 66 5.08 -11.00 -4.03
N LEU A 67 3.82 -10.68 -3.74
CA LEU A 67 2.75 -11.67 -3.57
C LEU A 67 2.60 -12.55 -4.82
N LEU A 68 2.58 -11.93 -6.00
CA LEU A 68 2.43 -12.62 -7.28
C LEU A 68 3.64 -13.54 -7.57
N LEU A 69 4.85 -13.10 -7.23
CA LEU A 69 6.06 -13.93 -7.31
C LEU A 69 5.99 -15.14 -6.36
N SER A 70 5.59 -14.95 -5.11
CA SER A 70 5.43 -16.06 -4.17
C SER A 70 4.40 -17.08 -4.64
N TYR A 71 3.33 -16.66 -5.33
CA TYR A 71 2.39 -17.60 -5.94
C TYR A 71 2.99 -18.39 -7.10
N LEU A 72 3.78 -17.74 -7.96
CA LEU A 72 4.50 -18.40 -9.04
C LEU A 72 5.45 -19.47 -8.47
N GLU A 73 6.12 -19.19 -7.35
CA GLU A 73 6.98 -20.15 -6.65
C GLU A 73 6.21 -21.33 -6.05
N ILE A 74 5.06 -21.08 -5.43
CA ILE A 74 4.18 -22.15 -4.90
C ILE A 74 3.68 -23.03 -6.04
N MET A 75 3.20 -22.44 -7.14
CA MET A 75 2.77 -23.20 -8.32
C MET A 75 3.91 -24.04 -8.90
N ASN A 76 5.11 -23.47 -8.99
CA ASN A 76 6.28 -24.19 -9.47
C ASN A 76 6.62 -25.39 -8.56
N THR A 77 6.52 -25.22 -7.24
CA THR A 77 6.74 -26.30 -6.26
C THR A 77 5.73 -27.43 -6.44
N ILE A 78 4.45 -27.10 -6.65
CA ILE A 78 3.40 -28.12 -6.84
C ILE A 78 3.58 -28.84 -8.19
N ILE A 79 3.97 -28.12 -9.26
CA ILE A 79 4.32 -28.73 -10.55
C ILE A 79 5.49 -29.71 -10.37
N GLN A 80 6.52 -29.34 -9.60
CA GLN A 80 7.64 -30.23 -9.31
C GLN A 80 7.20 -31.46 -8.51
N GLN A 81 6.37 -31.28 -7.48
CA GLN A 81 5.81 -32.40 -6.70
C GLN A 81 5.00 -33.35 -7.59
N ASN A 82 4.13 -32.82 -8.44
CA ASN A 82 3.36 -33.61 -9.41
C ASN A 82 4.28 -34.35 -10.40
N SER A 83 5.34 -33.69 -10.88
CA SER A 83 6.35 -34.33 -11.73
C SER A 83 7.07 -35.47 -11.02
N THR A 84 7.40 -35.31 -9.73
CA THR A 84 8.03 -36.37 -8.91
C THR A 84 7.08 -37.54 -8.69
N VAL A 85 5.80 -37.27 -8.39
CA VAL A 85 4.77 -38.32 -8.29
C VAL A 85 4.70 -39.10 -9.59
N PHE A 86 4.65 -38.40 -10.73
CA PHE A 86 4.61 -39.05 -12.05
C PHE A 86 5.84 -39.91 -12.32
N GLN A 87 7.04 -39.39 -12.04
CA GLN A 87 8.31 -40.13 -12.18
C GLN A 87 8.36 -41.38 -11.29
N SER A 88 7.72 -41.35 -10.13
CA SER A 88 7.67 -42.50 -9.21
C SER A 88 6.63 -43.55 -9.59
N VAL A 89 5.51 -43.11 -10.20
CA VAL A 89 4.36 -43.98 -10.55
C VAL A 89 4.52 -44.60 -11.94
N GLU A 90 5.11 -43.89 -12.91
CA GLU A 90 5.27 -44.40 -14.27
C GLU A 90 5.99 -45.77 -14.36
N PRO A 91 7.11 -46.02 -13.63
CA PRO A 91 7.77 -47.32 -13.66
C PRO A 91 6.93 -48.44 -13.05
N LEU A 92 6.14 -48.13 -12.01
CA LEU A 92 5.25 -49.06 -11.34
C LEU A 92 4.09 -49.48 -12.26
N LEU A 93 3.51 -48.51 -12.98
CA LEU A 93 2.49 -48.79 -14.00
C LEU A 93 3.05 -49.63 -15.16
N LYS A 94 4.29 -49.38 -15.60
CA LYS A 94 4.96 -50.22 -16.60
C LYS A 94 5.21 -51.63 -16.09
N GLN A 95 5.51 -51.81 -14.80
CA GLN A 95 5.65 -53.14 -14.21
C GLN A 95 4.33 -53.91 -14.24
N LEU A 96 3.19 -53.27 -13.96
CA LEU A 96 1.86 -53.91 -14.01
C LEU A 96 1.50 -54.51 -15.37
N GLN A 97 2.09 -54.01 -16.47
CA GLN A 97 1.91 -54.57 -17.82
C GLN A 97 2.61 -55.92 -18.02
N ASN A 98 3.41 -56.39 -17.06
CA ASN A 98 4.07 -57.68 -17.14
C ASN A 98 3.12 -58.81 -16.69
N ASP A 99 2.66 -59.60 -17.65
CA ASP A 99 1.75 -60.74 -17.42
C ASP A 99 2.33 -61.84 -16.53
N LYS A 100 3.65 -61.85 -16.28
CA LYS A 100 4.31 -62.84 -15.41
C LYS A 100 4.26 -62.48 -13.92
N LEU A 101 3.74 -61.30 -13.56
CA LEU A 101 3.57 -60.91 -12.16
C LEU A 101 2.42 -61.67 -11.51
N SER A 102 2.66 -62.15 -10.28
CA SER A 102 1.60 -62.73 -9.45
C SER A 102 0.57 -61.68 -9.03
N ASP A 103 -0.67 -62.10 -8.79
CA ASP A 103 -1.76 -61.21 -8.36
C ASP A 103 -1.44 -60.47 -7.05
N SER A 104 -0.71 -61.13 -6.14
CA SER A 104 -0.23 -60.51 -4.89
C SER A 104 0.74 -59.35 -5.15
N MET A 105 1.63 -59.49 -6.14
CA MET A 105 2.56 -58.43 -6.54
C MET A 105 1.82 -57.30 -7.26
N LYS A 106 0.88 -57.62 -8.17
CA LYS A 106 0.04 -56.62 -8.83
C LYS A 106 -0.74 -55.76 -7.82
N GLY A 107 -1.44 -56.39 -6.88
CA GLY A 107 -2.17 -55.67 -5.83
C GLY A 107 -1.28 -54.89 -4.85
N SER A 108 0.00 -55.24 -4.73
CA SER A 108 0.96 -54.44 -3.94
C SER A 108 1.44 -53.21 -4.70
N ILE A 109 1.61 -53.32 -6.03
CA ILE A 109 1.98 -52.21 -6.90
C ILE A 109 0.81 -51.22 -7.06
N GLU A 110 -0.42 -51.71 -7.25
CA GLU A 110 -1.63 -50.87 -7.31
C GLU A 110 -1.81 -50.02 -6.04
N ARG A 111 -1.67 -50.63 -4.86
CA ARG A 111 -1.74 -49.89 -3.58
C ARG A 111 -0.63 -48.84 -3.43
N ALA A 112 0.54 -49.07 -4.02
CA ALA A 112 1.63 -48.10 -4.02
C ALA A 112 1.33 -46.93 -4.98
N CYS A 113 0.75 -47.21 -6.16
CA CYS A 113 0.28 -46.19 -7.09
C CYS A 113 -0.84 -45.33 -6.48
N ASP A 114 -1.85 -45.95 -5.86
CA ASP A 114 -2.95 -45.23 -5.21
C ASP A 114 -2.46 -44.30 -4.09
N LYS A 115 -1.52 -44.78 -3.27
CA LYS A 115 -0.89 -43.94 -2.23
C LYS A 115 -0.13 -42.76 -2.81
N ALA A 116 0.58 -42.94 -3.92
CA ALA A 116 1.31 -41.86 -4.58
C ALA A 116 0.37 -40.85 -5.24
N LEU A 117 -0.76 -41.31 -5.79
CA LEU A 117 -1.78 -40.47 -6.43
C LEU A 117 -2.66 -39.71 -5.44
N ASN A 118 -2.80 -40.17 -4.19
CA ASN A 118 -3.54 -39.45 -3.14
C ASN A 118 -3.01 -38.04 -2.82
N GLY A 119 -1.76 -37.73 -3.18
CA GLY A 119 -1.18 -36.39 -3.06
C GLY A 119 -1.19 -35.57 -4.36
N TYR A 120 -1.68 -36.15 -5.46
CA TYR A 120 -1.72 -35.49 -6.76
C TYR A 120 -2.89 -34.51 -6.81
N MET A 121 -2.60 -33.23 -7.06
CA MET A 121 -3.61 -32.25 -7.43
C MET A 121 -3.64 -32.11 -8.94
N ASP A 122 -4.82 -32.27 -9.53
CA ASP A 122 -5.01 -31.97 -10.94
C ASP A 122 -4.90 -30.45 -11.20
N THR A 123 -4.78 -30.07 -12.47
CA THR A 123 -4.58 -28.68 -12.87
C THR A 123 -5.71 -27.76 -12.42
N GLN A 124 -6.95 -28.25 -12.33
CA GLN A 124 -8.10 -27.46 -11.93
C GLN A 124 -8.11 -27.24 -10.41
N GLN A 125 -7.84 -28.29 -9.64
CA GLN A 125 -7.69 -28.22 -8.19
C GLN A 125 -6.54 -27.28 -7.78
N LEU A 126 -5.42 -27.35 -8.49
CA LEU A 126 -4.30 -26.44 -8.29
C LEU A 126 -4.70 -24.98 -8.55
N LEU A 127 -5.36 -24.72 -9.68
CA LEU A 127 -5.82 -23.39 -10.05
C LEU A 127 -6.79 -22.81 -9.01
N ASP A 128 -7.73 -23.62 -8.52
CA ASP A 128 -8.72 -23.19 -7.54
C ASP A 128 -8.10 -22.95 -6.16
N TYR A 129 -7.16 -23.80 -5.75
CA TYR A 129 -6.36 -23.58 -4.54
C TYR A 129 -5.57 -22.27 -4.63
N SER A 130 -4.85 -22.04 -5.74
CA SER A 130 -4.09 -20.81 -5.96
C SER A 130 -4.98 -19.56 -5.95
N LYS A 131 -6.13 -19.59 -6.63
CA LYS A 131 -7.10 -18.48 -6.61
C LYS A 131 -7.58 -18.15 -5.20
N LYS A 132 -7.91 -19.18 -4.40
CA LYS A 132 -8.36 -18.98 -3.02
C LYS A 132 -7.29 -18.32 -2.15
N GLN A 133 -6.04 -18.78 -2.28
CA GLN A 133 -4.91 -18.18 -1.56
C GLN A 133 -4.69 -16.73 -1.97
N ILE A 134 -4.79 -16.40 -3.27
CA ILE A 134 -4.73 -15.02 -3.80
C ILE A 134 -5.74 -14.12 -3.10
N ILE A 135 -7.00 -14.55 -3.06
CA ILE A 135 -8.08 -13.78 -2.46
C ILE A 135 -7.85 -13.58 -0.96
N GLU A 136 -7.50 -14.64 -0.22
CA GLU A 136 -7.29 -14.56 1.23
C GLU A 136 -6.15 -13.61 1.61
N LEU A 137 -5.06 -13.59 0.85
CA LEU A 137 -3.94 -12.69 1.11
C LEU A 137 -4.23 -11.25 0.68
N GLN A 138 -4.96 -11.05 -0.41
CA GLN A 138 -5.42 -9.71 -0.81
C GLN A 138 -6.28 -9.09 0.30
N LEU A 139 -7.27 -9.84 0.80
CA LEU A 139 -8.12 -9.39 1.92
C LEU A 139 -7.29 -8.98 3.15
N LYS A 140 -6.30 -9.79 3.54
CA LYS A 140 -5.42 -9.46 4.69
C LYS A 140 -4.59 -8.18 4.47
N GLN A 141 -4.14 -7.93 3.24
CA GLN A 141 -3.41 -6.70 2.93
C GLN A 141 -4.33 -5.48 2.97
N ASP A 142 -5.55 -5.60 2.45
CA ASP A 142 -6.54 -4.53 2.48
C ASP A 142 -6.96 -4.21 3.92
N ASP A 143 -7.16 -5.23 4.78
CA ASP A 143 -7.44 -5.06 6.21
C ASP A 143 -6.31 -4.29 6.94
N GLU A 144 -5.04 -4.64 6.69
CA GLU A 144 -3.90 -3.96 7.32
C GLU A 144 -3.75 -2.53 6.80
N PHE A 145 -4.02 -2.31 5.51
CA PHE A 145 -4.01 -0.99 4.91
C PHE A 145 -5.11 -0.10 5.52
N GLU A 146 -6.32 -0.61 5.67
CA GLU A 146 -7.40 0.13 6.33
C GLU A 146 -7.05 0.48 7.78
N ARG A 147 -6.46 -0.46 8.52
CA ARG A 147 -6.01 -0.23 9.90
C ARG A 147 -4.97 0.89 9.99
N LEU A 148 -4.00 0.92 9.08
CA LEU A 148 -3.00 1.99 9.02
C LEU A 148 -3.63 3.36 8.72
N LEU A 149 -4.58 3.42 7.80
CA LEU A 149 -5.33 4.66 7.52
C LEU A 149 -6.14 5.11 8.75
N GLY A 150 -6.75 4.16 9.47
CA GLY A 150 -7.43 4.44 10.74
C GLY A 150 -6.50 5.09 11.77
N PHE A 151 -5.29 4.55 11.95
CA PHE A 151 -4.29 5.14 12.85
C PHE A 151 -3.86 6.55 12.40
N ALA A 152 -3.73 6.79 11.09
CA ALA A 152 -3.39 8.10 10.56
C ALA A 152 -4.50 9.15 10.83
N VAL A 153 -5.77 8.75 10.75
CA VAL A 153 -6.93 9.58 11.14
C VAL A 153 -6.90 9.88 12.65
N GLU A 154 -6.69 8.87 13.50
CA GLU A 154 -6.60 9.05 14.96
C GLU A 154 -5.50 10.03 15.37
N ARG A 155 -4.37 9.99 14.67
CA ARG A 155 -3.23 10.91 14.86
C ARG A 155 -3.43 12.28 14.21
N LYS A 156 -4.57 12.51 13.56
CA LYS A 156 -4.90 13.74 12.81
C LYS A 156 -3.89 14.05 11.71
N VAL A 157 -3.26 13.02 11.15
CA VAL A 157 -2.34 13.15 10.02
C VAL A 157 -3.11 13.29 8.71
N ILE A 158 -4.25 12.61 8.60
CA ILE A 158 -5.21 12.74 7.50
C ILE A 158 -6.63 12.90 8.05
N THR A 159 -7.55 13.41 7.24
CA THR A 159 -8.97 13.48 7.61
C THR A 159 -9.68 12.15 7.35
N SER A 160 -10.88 11.99 7.91
CA SER A 160 -11.72 10.83 7.60
C SER A 160 -12.16 10.78 6.14
N ASP A 161 -12.31 11.93 5.49
CA ASP A 161 -12.64 12.03 4.06
C ASP A 161 -11.46 11.58 3.19
N ASP A 162 -10.23 11.94 3.58
CA ASP A 162 -9.01 11.46 2.90
C ASP A 162 -8.89 9.92 3.00
N LYS A 163 -9.24 9.33 4.15
CA LYS A 163 -9.28 7.87 4.32
C LYS A 163 -10.24 7.22 3.33
N LEU A 164 -11.45 7.76 3.17
CA LEU A 164 -12.47 7.21 2.26
C LEU A 164 -11.97 7.22 0.80
N HIS A 165 -11.41 8.34 0.35
CA HIS A 165 -10.84 8.44 -0.99
C HIS A 165 -9.69 7.46 -1.25
N LEU A 166 -8.90 7.12 -0.22
CA LEU A 166 -7.79 6.17 -0.34
C LEU A 166 -8.24 4.70 -0.32
N LEU A 167 -9.47 4.40 0.10
CA LEU A 167 -10.04 3.05 0.13
C LEU A 167 -10.91 2.73 -1.10
N GLU A 168 -11.40 3.75 -1.81
CA GLU A 168 -12.30 3.60 -2.96
C GLU A 168 -11.57 3.40 -4.33
N GLU A 169 -10.23 3.45 -4.37
CA GLU A 169 -9.37 3.15 -5.55
C GLU A 169 -8.53 1.88 -5.39
#